data_AF-A0A496ZM31-F1
#
_entry.id   AF-A0A496ZM31-F1
#
_cell.length_a   1.000
_cell.length_b   1.000
_cell.length_c   1.000
_cell.angle_alpha   90.00
_cell.angle_beta   90.00
_cell.angle_gamma   90.00
#
_symmetry.space_group_name_H-M   'P 1'
#
loop_
_entity.id
_entity.type
_entity.pdbx_description
1 polymer ?
#
loop_
_entity_poly.entity_id
_entity_poly.type
_entity_poly.pdbx_seq_one_letter_code
_entity_poly.pdbx_strand_id
1 'polypeptide(L)' 'MSKKIKLDNLHYHEMIDRLHLVLCNIDDFLLDHPVAHKEKKIRKKVEKASELLSDAYQEIGKIEFDKFNT' A
#
# COMPACT_ATOMS: atom_id res chain seq x y z
N MET A 1 4.89 -10.10 28.26
CA MET A 1 4.27 -11.02 27.30
C MET A 1 3.39 -10.20 26.35
N SER A 2 3.71 -10.16 25.06
CA SER A 2 2.88 -9.45 24.08
C SER A 2 1.55 -10.19 23.93
N LYS A 3 0.44 -9.51 24.21
CA LYS A 3 -0.91 -10.04 23.97
C LYS A 3 -0.99 -10.43 22.49
N LYS A 4 -1.28 -11.69 22.20
CA LYS A 4 -1.48 -12.16 20.82
C LYS A 4 -2.79 -11.53 20.33
N ILE A 5 -2.70 -10.51 19.48
CA ILE A 5 -3.88 -9.85 18.90
C ILE A 5 -4.50 -10.85 17.93
N LYS A 6 -5.78 -11.19 18.14
CA LYS A 6 -6.56 -11.97 17.18
C LYS A 6 -7.08 -11.00 16.13
N LEU A 7 -6.59 -11.14 14.90
CA LEU A 7 -7.02 -10.32 13.77
C LEU A 7 -8.35 -10.85 13.22
N ASP A 8 -9.24 -9.95 12.84
CA ASP A 8 -10.52 -10.22 12.18
C ASP A 8 -10.58 -9.50 10.82
N ASN A 9 -11.70 -9.66 10.10
CA ASN A 9 -11.90 -9.09 8.76
C ASN A 9 -11.62 -7.57 8.71
N LEU A 10 -12.06 -6.82 9.72
CA LEU A 10 -11.89 -5.36 9.74
C LEU A 10 -10.42 -4.95 9.81
N HIS A 11 -9.57 -5.75 10.46
CA HIS A 11 -8.13 -5.48 10.50
C HIS A 11 -7.48 -5.63 9.13
N TYR A 12 -7.94 -6.58 8.31
CA TYR A 12 -7.45 -6.77 6.94
C TYR A 12 -7.98 -5.65 6.03
N HIS A 13 -9.27 -5.32 6.14
CA HIS A 13 -9.88 -4.22 5.40
C HIS A 13 -9.16 -2.89 5.66
N GLU A 14 -8.90 -2.58 6.93
CA GLU A 14 -8.18 -1.37 7.31
C GLU A 14 -6.76 -1.32 6.74
N MET A 15 -6.08 -2.47 6.61
CA MET A 15 -4.76 -2.53 5.99
C MET A 15 -4.84 -2.21 4.48
N ILE A 16 -5.87 -2.70 3.79
CA ILE A 16 -6.14 -2.41 2.37
C ILE A 16 -6.39 -0.90 2.19
N ASP A 17 -7.27 -0.32 3.01
CA ASP A 17 -7.59 1.12 2.98
C ASP A 17 -6.34 1.97 3.24
N ARG A 18 -5.52 1.60 4.23
CA ARG A 18 -4.28 2.31 4.56
C ARG A 18 -3.25 2.24 3.43
N LEU A 19 -3.11 1.08 2.79
CA LEU A 19 -2.24 0.95 1.61
C LEU A 19 -2.73 1.81 0.45
N HIS A 20 -4.04 1.84 0.20
CA HIS A 20 -4.63 2.70 -0.82
C HIS A 20 -4.34 4.19 -0.56
N LEU A 21 -4.58 4.67 0.67
CA LEU A 21 -4.30 6.06 1.04
C LEU A 21 -2.82 6.42 0.87
N VAL A 22 -1.91 5.52 1.24
CA VAL A 22 -0.46 5.75 1.04
C VAL A 22 -0.10 5.80 -0.44
N LEU A 23 -0.69 4.93 -1.27
CA LEU A 23 -0.48 4.95 -2.73
C LEU A 23 -0.97 6.27 -3.35
N CYS A 24 -2.16 6.75 -2.97
CA CYS A 24 -2.66 8.07 -3.41
C CYS A 24 -1.70 9.19 -3.01
N ASN A 25 -1.23 9.21 -1.75
CA ASN A 25 -0.28 10.23 -1.29
C ASN A 25 1.06 10.16 -2.04
N ILE A 26 1.55 8.98 -2.39
CA ILE A 26 2.77 8.82 -3.19
C ILE A 26 2.56 9.40 -4.58
N ASP A 27 1.43 9.12 -5.22
CA ASP A 27 1.14 9.60 -6.56
C ASP A 27 1.01 11.14 -6.58
N ASP A 28 0.10 11.67 -5.76
CA ASP A 28 -0.26 13.08 -5.73
C ASP A 28 0.88 13.98 -5.24
N PHE A 29 1.60 13.58 -4.19
CA PHE A 29 2.58 14.46 -3.53
C PHE A 29 4.03 14.19 -3.92
N LEU A 30 4.35 12.98 -4.41
CA LEU A 30 5.74 12.64 -4.77
C LEU A 30 5.91 12.49 -6.27
N LEU A 31 5.08 11.70 -6.95
CA LEU A 31 5.25 11.42 -8.37
C LEU A 31 4.81 12.58 -9.26
N ASP A 32 3.80 13.35 -8.86
CA ASP A 32 3.34 14.55 -9.58
C ASP A 32 4.17 15.81 -9.23
N HIS A 33 5.11 15.70 -8.29
CA HIS A 33 5.96 16.83 -7.92
C HIS A 33 6.94 17.20 -9.05
N PRO A 34 7.12 18.50 -9.40
CA PRO A 34 8.03 18.93 -10.48
C PRO A 34 9.46 18.39 -10.39
N VAL A 35 9.99 18.22 -9.17
CA VAL A 35 11.32 17.63 -8.95
C VAL A 35 11.35 16.16 -9.35
N ALA A 36 10.28 15.38 -9.14
CA ALA A 36 10.24 14.00 -9.59
C ALA A 36 10.17 13.90 -11.12
N HIS A 37 9.50 14.84 -11.81
CA HIS A 37 9.57 14.89 -13.28
C HIS A 37 10.98 15.20 -13.80
N LYS A 38 11.73 16.05 -13.11
CA LYS A 38 13.09 16.44 -13.49
C LYS A 38 14.15 15.38 -13.11
N GLU A 39 14.12 14.90 -11.87
CA GLU A 39 15.13 14.02 -11.29
C GLU A 39 14.74 12.54 -11.45
N LYS A 40 14.93 12.01 -12.66
CA LYS A 40 14.52 10.64 -13.06
C LYS A 40 15.00 9.53 -12.12
N LYS A 41 16.19 9.66 -11.51
CA LYS A 41 16.70 8.67 -10.55
C LYS A 41 15.89 8.63 -9.25
N ILE A 42 15.41 9.78 -8.79
CA ILE A 42 14.53 9.86 -7.61
C ILE A 42 13.17 9.33 -7.95
N ARG A 43 12.60 9.74 -9.09
CA ARG A 43 11.31 9.23 -9.56
C ARG A 43 11.27 7.71 -9.61
N LYS A 44 12.26 7.06 -10.23
CA LYS A 44 12.35 5.59 -10.28
C LYS A 44 12.37 4.92 -8.90
N LYS A 45 12.95 5.57 -7.89
CA LYS A 45 12.93 5.03 -6.51
C LYS A 45 11.52 5.11 -5.91
N VAL A 46 10.82 6.22 -6.15
CA VAL A 46 9.45 6.42 -5.67
C VAL A 46 8.47 5.50 -6.41
N GLU A 47 8.59 5.38 -7.74
CA GLU A 47 7.80 4.43 -8.55
C GLU A 47 7.98 3.00 -8.05
N LYS A 48 9.22 2.56 -7.81
CA LYS A 48 9.47 1.23 -7.26
C LYS A 48 8.86 1.02 -5.86
N ALA A 49 8.86 2.05 -5.02
CA ALA A 49 8.20 1.97 -3.72
C ALA A 49 6.67 1.85 -3.89
N SER A 50 6.08 2.61 -4.82
CA SER A 50 4.67 2.52 -5.18
C SER A 50 4.29 1.14 -5.71
N GLU A 51 5.08 0.56 -6.62
CA GLU A 51 4.91 -0.80 -7.14
C GLU A 51 4.85 -1.84 -6.01
N LEU A 52 5.83 -1.82 -5.10
CA LEU A 52 5.88 -2.75 -3.96
C LEU A 52 4.68 -2.61 -3.02
N LEU A 53 4.19 -1.39 -2.80
CA LEU A 53 3.01 -1.15 -1.97
C LEU A 53 1.71 -1.57 -2.68
N SER A 54 1.65 -1.40 -4.00
CA SER A 54 0.54 -1.90 -4.82
C SER A 54 0.49 -3.42 -4.81
N ASP A 55 1.62 -4.11 -4.89
CA ASP A 55 1.69 -5.57 -4.75
C ASP A 55 1.18 -6.01 -3.38
N ALA A 56 1.61 -5.34 -2.31
CA ALA A 56 1.12 -5.61 -0.95
C ALA A 56 -0.39 -5.37 -0.83
N TYR A 57 -0.94 -4.32 -1.45
CA TYR A 57 -2.37 -4.03 -1.48
C TYR A 57 -3.16 -5.19 -2.09
N GLN A 58 -2.72 -5.68 -3.25
CA GLN A 58 -3.36 -6.81 -3.94
C GLN A 58 -3.24 -8.11 -3.14
N GLU A 59 -2.07 -8.37 -2.56
CA GLU A 59 -1.82 -9.58 -1.77
C GLU A 59 -2.71 -9.63 -0.52
N ILE A 60 -2.83 -8.52 0.23
CA ILE A 60 -3.70 -8.46 1.40
C ILE A 60 -5.18 -8.58 0.99
N GLY A 61 -5.60 -7.95 -0.12
CA GLY A 61 -6.97 -8.10 -0.64
C GLY A 61 -7.32 -9.54 -0.96
N LYS A 62 -6.39 -10.28 -1.57
CA LYS A 62 -6.56 -11.71 -1.80
C LYS A 62 -6.63 -12.50 -0.49
N ILE A 63 -5.75 -12.22 0.47
CA ILE A 63 -5.75 -12.89 1.78
C ILE A 63 -7.05 -12.64 2.54
N GLU A 64 -7.58 -11.42 2.52
CA GLU A 64 -8.87 -11.09 3.13
C GLU A 64 -9.99 -11.91 2.48
N PHE A 65 -10.06 -11.90 1.14
CA PHE A 65 -11.06 -12.64 0.39
C PHE A 65 -11.04 -14.14 0.71
N ASP A 66 -9.87 -14.77 0.60
CA ASP A 66 -9.68 -16.20 0.86
C ASP A 66 -9.99 -16.60 2.32
N LYS A 67 -9.90 -15.67 3.27
CA LYS A 67 -10.16 -15.93 4.70
C LYS A 67 -11.62 -15.74 5.11
N PHE A 68 -12.33 -14.80 4.49
CA PHE A 68 -13.62 -14.33 5.00
C PHE A 68 -14.78 -14.41 3.99
N ASN A 69 -14.52 -14.69 2.71
CA ASN A 69 -15.53 -14.73 1.65
C ASN A 69 -15.63 -16.06 0.87
N THR A 70 -14.94 -17.11 1.32
CA THR A 70 -15.03 -18.51 0.85
C THR A 70 -15.57 -19.42 1.94
#